data_AF-A0A961HJX0-F1
#
_entry.id   AF-A0A961HJX0-F1
#
_cell.length_a   1.000
_cell.length_b   1.000
_cell.length_c   1.000
_cell.angle_alpha   90.00
_cell.angle_beta   90.00
_cell.angle_gamma   90.00
#
_symmetry.space_group_name_H-M   'P 1'
#
loop_
_entity.id
_entity.type
_entity.pdbx_description
1 polymer ?
#
loop_
_entity_poly.entity_id
_entity_poly.type
_entity_poly.pdbx_seq_one_letter_code
_entity_poly.pdbx_strand_id
1 'polypeptide(L)'
;MIKPDPATRPKYVTWAYRCWLGGGIGLIALGVLGAIAGFLVDGSTLAPVGVGVLLIAVGVAYVLMGSRAFVGDARWRSSLAALTLVVVAMLMFFSIGVGVGFAFPLLAAIAGLFGSLLAYRPESEAWYTGEPKDKQRPAKGHK
;
A
#
# COMPACT_ATOMS: atom_id res chain seq x y z
N MET A 1 3.89 -24.13 3.62
CA MET A 1 4.28 -22.79 3.12
C MET A 1 5.79 -22.71 3.23
N ILE A 2 6.51 -22.56 2.11
CA ILE A 2 7.95 -22.34 2.15
C ILE A 2 8.15 -20.91 2.62
N LYS A 3 8.91 -20.72 3.72
CA LYS A 3 9.28 -19.38 4.16
C LYS A 3 10.48 -18.94 3.30
N PRO A 4 10.37 -17.86 2.53
CA PRO A 4 11.48 -17.38 1.70
C PRO A 4 12.70 -17.06 2.55
N ASP A 5 13.88 -17.41 2.06
CA ASP A 5 15.13 -17.03 2.71
C ASP A 5 15.35 -15.51 2.60
N PRO A 6 15.47 -14.78 3.74
CA PRO A 6 15.77 -13.35 3.72
C PRO A 6 17.08 -12.99 2.99
N ALA A 7 18.07 -13.89 2.93
CA ALA A 7 19.36 -13.62 2.29
C ALA A 7 19.27 -13.50 0.76
N THR A 8 18.26 -14.14 0.14
CA THR A 8 18.05 -14.12 -1.31
C THR A 8 17.02 -13.08 -1.76
N ARG A 9 16.61 -12.17 -0.86
CA ARG A 9 15.55 -11.19 -1.11
C ARG A 9 15.90 -10.27 -2.29
N PRO A 10 15.04 -10.19 -3.33
CA PRO A 10 15.21 -9.26 -4.44
C PRO A 10 15.13 -7.79 -4.01
N LYS A 11 15.82 -6.91 -4.73
CA LYS A 11 15.78 -5.45 -4.52
C LYS A 11 14.36 -4.89 -4.64
N TYR A 12 13.55 -5.46 -5.53
CA TYR A 12 12.15 -5.07 -5.74
C TYR A 12 11.29 -5.26 -4.49
N VAL A 13 11.52 -6.32 -3.69
CA VAL A 13 10.80 -6.53 -2.43
C VAL A 13 11.14 -5.45 -1.40
N THR A 14 12.40 -5.03 -1.36
CA THR A 14 12.85 -3.95 -0.46
C THR A 14 12.27 -2.60 -0.87
N TRP A 15 12.25 -2.29 -2.17
CA TRP A 15 11.61 -1.07 -2.66
C TRP A 15 10.09 -1.09 -2.49
N ALA A 16 9.45 -2.25 -2.69
CA ALA A 16 8.03 -2.43 -2.41
C ALA A 16 7.69 -2.08 -0.96
N TYR A 17 8.49 -2.60 -0.01
CA TYR A 17 8.34 -2.30 1.40
C TYR A 17 8.51 -0.81 1.70
N ARG A 18 9.53 -0.15 1.12
CA ARG A 18 9.76 1.30 1.29
C ARG A 18 8.59 2.13 0.76
N CYS A 19 8.03 1.74 -0.39
CA CYS A 19 6.86 2.38 -0.98
C CYS A 19 5.61 2.24 -0.08
N TRP A 20 5.35 1.05 0.46
CA TRP A 20 4.26 0.84 1.41
C TRP A 20 4.46 1.58 2.72
N LEU A 21 5.69 1.61 3.24
CA LEU A 21 6.02 2.30 4.48
C LEU A 21 5.90 3.82 4.30
N GLY A 22 6.41 4.37 3.20
CA GLY A 22 6.26 5.79 2.85
C GLY A 22 4.79 6.17 2.64
N GLY A 23 4.03 5.35 1.92
CA GLY A 23 2.59 5.56 1.72
C GLY A 23 1.82 5.51 3.05
N GLY A 24 2.09 4.50 3.89
CA GLY A 24 1.45 4.36 5.19
C GLY A 24 1.76 5.51 6.15
N ILE A 25 3.03 5.93 6.24
CA ILE A 25 3.44 7.09 7.04
C ILE A 25 2.80 8.37 6.49
N GLY A 26 2.74 8.54 5.17
CA GLY A 26 2.07 9.67 4.54
C GLY A 26 0.58 9.75 4.89
N LEU A 27 -0.13 8.61 4.83
CA LEU A 27 -1.54 8.54 5.22
C LEU A 27 -1.75 8.86 6.71
N ILE A 28 -0.88 8.37 7.59
CA ILE A 28 -0.92 8.71 9.02
C ILE A 28 -0.73 10.21 9.22
N ALA A 29 0.34 10.79 8.66
CA ALA A 29 0.67 12.19 8.84
C ALA A 29 -0.46 13.11 8.33
N LEU A 30 -1.01 12.81 7.15
CA LEU A 30 -2.11 13.57 6.56
C LEU A 30 -3.43 13.36 7.31
N GLY A 31 -3.68 12.17 7.84
CA GLY A 31 -4.84 11.90 8.69
C GLY A 31 -4.80 12.66 10.01
N VAL A 32 -3.63 12.72 10.67
CA VAL A 32 -3.41 13.53 11.88
C VAL A 32 -3.60 15.00 11.57
N LEU A 33 -2.98 15.50 10.49
CA LEU A 33 -3.09 16.89 10.09
C LEU A 33 -4.53 17.27 9.75
N GLY A 34 -5.26 16.42 9.03
CA GLY A 34 -6.68 16.63 8.71
C GLY A 34 -7.58 16.64 9.94
N ALA A 35 -7.36 15.73 10.90
CA ALA A 35 -8.11 15.70 12.14
C ALA A 35 -7.88 16.97 13.00
N ILE A 36 -6.63 17.42 13.10
CA ILE A 36 -6.28 18.66 13.80
C ILE A 36 -6.90 19.88 13.10
N ALA A 37 -6.77 19.96 11.77
CA ALA A 37 -7.31 21.07 10.99
C ALA A 37 -8.84 21.15 11.12
N GLY A 38 -9.56 20.04 10.98
CA GLY A 38 -11.01 20.02 11.13
C GLY A 38 -11.48 20.42 12.53
N PHE A 39 -10.74 20.02 13.57
CA PHE A 39 -11.03 20.44 14.94
C PHE A 39 -10.80 21.94 15.16
N LEU A 40 -9.67 22.48 14.69
CA LEU A 40 -9.25 23.85 14.98
C LEU A 40 -9.88 24.90 14.06
N VAL A 41 -10.17 24.55 12.80
CA VAL A 41 -10.61 25.51 11.76
C VAL A 41 -12.12 25.45 11.57
N ASP A 42 -12.68 24.26 11.37
CA ASP A 42 -14.09 24.10 10.98
C ASP A 42 -15.03 24.02 12.19
N GLY A 43 -14.50 23.81 13.41
CA GLY A 43 -15.29 23.57 14.63
C GLY A 43 -16.17 22.32 14.59
N SER A 44 -16.12 21.56 13.48
CA SER A 44 -16.87 20.34 13.25
C SER A 44 -16.00 19.13 13.57
N THR A 45 -16.43 18.33 14.53
CA THR A 45 -15.59 17.26 15.07
C THR A 45 -15.87 15.90 14.43
N LEU A 46 -17.06 15.66 13.90
CA LEU A 46 -17.47 14.29 13.54
C LEU A 46 -16.92 13.84 12.17
N ALA A 47 -17.16 14.61 11.11
CA ALA A 47 -16.75 14.19 9.77
C ALA A 47 -15.24 14.34 9.51
N PRO A 48 -14.58 15.49 9.79
CA PRO A 48 -13.15 15.65 9.51
C PRO A 48 -12.27 14.74 10.38
N VAL A 49 -12.58 14.62 11.69
CA VAL A 49 -11.82 13.75 12.59
C VAL A 49 -12.08 12.29 12.26
N GLY A 50 -13.32 11.90 11.93
CA GLY A 50 -13.63 10.53 11.51
C GLY A 50 -12.83 10.10 10.28
N VAL A 51 -12.75 10.97 9.27
CA VAL A 51 -11.93 10.72 8.07
C VAL A 51 -10.44 10.68 8.42
N GLY A 52 -9.95 11.60 9.26
CA GLY A 52 -8.56 11.61 9.71
C GLY A 52 -8.17 10.33 10.45
N VAL A 53 -9.01 9.85 11.36
CA VAL A 53 -8.83 8.59 12.09
C VAL A 53 -8.83 7.40 11.13
N LEU A 54 -9.71 7.39 10.11
CA LEU A 54 -9.72 6.35 9.09
C LEU A 54 -8.40 6.31 8.30
N LEU A 55 -7.88 7.48 7.87
CA LEU A 55 -6.59 7.56 7.17
C LEU A 55 -5.44 7.06 8.05
N ILE A 56 -5.45 7.40 9.34
CA ILE A 56 -4.46 6.89 10.31
C ILE A 56 -4.55 5.37 10.42
N ALA A 57 -5.75 4.82 10.61
CA ALA A 57 -5.97 3.38 10.72
C ALA A 57 -5.48 2.63 9.48
N VAL A 58 -5.81 3.12 8.29
CA VAL A 58 -5.35 2.56 7.01
C VAL A 58 -3.83 2.67 6.87
N GLY A 59 -3.24 3.81 7.21
CA GLY A 59 -1.79 3.99 7.13
C GLY A 59 -1.03 3.08 8.11
N VAL A 60 -1.55 2.87 9.32
CA VAL A 60 -1.03 1.86 10.26
C VAL A 60 -1.14 0.46 9.65
N ALA A 61 -2.28 0.14 9.04
CA ALA A 61 -2.48 -1.14 8.38
C ALA A 61 -1.45 -1.37 7.25
N TYR A 62 -1.11 -0.35 6.46
CA TYR A 62 -0.05 -0.43 5.46
C TYR A 62 1.31 -0.79 6.06
N VAL A 63 1.70 -0.10 7.14
CA VAL A 63 3.00 -0.34 7.80
C VAL A 63 3.07 -1.76 8.37
N LEU A 64 2.02 -2.20 9.07
CA LEU A 64 1.98 -3.53 9.69
C LEU A 64 1.95 -4.65 8.64
N MET A 65 1.08 -4.53 7.63
CA MET A 65 0.97 -5.54 6.57
C MET A 65 2.21 -5.56 5.67
N GLY A 66 2.78 -4.38 5.36
CA GLY A 66 4.00 -4.27 4.58
C GLY A 66 5.18 -4.94 5.30
N SER A 67 5.26 -4.79 6.63
CA SER A 67 6.28 -5.46 7.44
C SER A 67 6.13 -6.99 7.40
N ARG A 68 4.90 -7.51 7.45
CA ARG A 68 4.64 -8.95 7.34
C ARG A 68 4.96 -9.50 5.94
N ALA A 69 4.58 -8.76 4.89
CA ALA A 69 4.93 -9.10 3.52
C ALA A 69 6.45 -9.11 3.32
N PHE A 70 7.18 -8.14 3.89
CA PHE A 70 8.63 -8.07 3.80
C PHE A 70 9.36 -9.27 4.44
N VAL A 71 8.76 -9.92 5.45
CA VAL A 71 9.27 -11.15 6.08
C VAL A 71 9.08 -12.39 5.20
N GLY A 72 8.37 -12.27 4.08
CA GLY A 72 8.20 -13.34 3.08
C GLY A 72 6.84 -14.04 3.11
N ASP A 73 5.86 -13.52 3.83
CA ASP A 73 4.51 -14.10 3.86
C ASP A 73 3.67 -13.59 2.68
N ALA A 74 3.48 -14.44 1.67
CA ALA A 74 2.79 -14.13 0.43
C ALA A 74 1.31 -13.75 0.62
N ARG A 75 0.67 -14.22 1.70
CA ARG A 75 -0.73 -13.87 2.01
C ARG A 75 -0.89 -12.37 2.26
N TRP A 76 0.02 -11.79 3.04
CA TRP A 76 -0.01 -10.36 3.37
C TRP A 76 0.28 -9.48 2.17
N ARG A 77 1.09 -9.94 1.22
CA ARG A 77 1.31 -9.25 -0.06
C ARG A 77 -0.01 -9.03 -0.81
N SER A 78 -0.82 -10.09 -0.92
CA SER A 78 -2.10 -10.03 -1.65
C SER A 78 -3.13 -9.17 -0.93
N SER A 79 -3.28 -9.34 0.40
CA SER A 79 -4.17 -8.51 1.19
C SER A 79 -3.80 -7.02 1.13
N LEU A 80 -2.50 -6.70 1.19
CA LEU A 80 -2.03 -5.33 1.11
C LEU A 80 -2.24 -4.72 -0.27
N ALA A 81 -2.05 -5.49 -1.36
CA ALA A 81 -2.34 -5.02 -2.70
C ALA A 81 -3.83 -4.73 -2.91
N ALA A 82 -4.71 -5.61 -2.42
CA ALA A 82 -6.15 -5.40 -2.46
C ALA A 82 -6.57 -4.15 -1.66
N LEU A 83 -6.08 -4.01 -0.42
CA LEU A 83 -6.33 -2.82 0.40
C LEU A 83 -5.85 -1.56 -0.33
N THR A 84 -4.65 -1.61 -0.92
CA THR A 84 -4.06 -0.46 -1.61
C THR A 84 -4.90 -0.02 -2.80
N LEU A 85 -5.40 -0.98 -3.58
CA LEU A 85 -6.29 -0.70 -4.70
C LEU A 85 -7.59 -0.03 -4.23
N VAL A 86 -8.22 -0.55 -3.17
CA VAL A 86 -9.44 0.01 -2.58
C VAL A 86 -9.20 1.44 -2.10
N VAL A 87 -8.11 1.68 -1.39
CA VAL A 87 -7.77 3.00 -0.83
C VAL A 87 -7.50 4.01 -1.95
N VAL A 88 -6.77 3.62 -3.00
CA VAL A 88 -6.54 4.49 -4.17
C VAL A 88 -7.85 4.83 -4.86
N ALA A 89 -8.72 3.85 -5.11
CA ALA A 89 -10.01 4.09 -5.75
C ALA A 89 -10.90 5.02 -4.89
N MET A 90 -11.02 4.74 -3.59
CA MET A 90 -11.78 5.56 -2.65
C MET A 90 -11.25 7.01 -2.61
N LEU A 91 -9.94 7.19 -2.49
CA LEU A 91 -9.32 8.52 -2.43
C LEU A 91 -9.43 9.27 -3.76
N MET A 92 -9.44 8.57 -4.88
CA MET A 92 -9.73 9.16 -6.19
C MET A 92 -11.13 9.77 -6.23
N PHE A 93 -12.15 9.02 -5.79
CA PHE A 93 -13.51 9.55 -5.71
C PHE A 93 -13.61 10.73 -4.73
N PHE A 94 -12.92 10.66 -3.59
CA PHE A 94 -12.93 11.76 -2.61
C PHE A 94 -12.23 13.01 -3.14
N SER A 95 -11.13 12.84 -3.88
CA SER A 95 -10.42 13.95 -4.52
C SER A 95 -11.26 14.67 -5.57
N ILE A 96 -12.16 13.96 -6.25
CA ILE A 96 -13.07 14.55 -7.26
C ILE A 96 -14.33 15.11 -6.60
N GLY A 97 -14.94 14.37 -5.67
CA GLY A 97 -16.27 14.65 -5.13
C GLY A 97 -16.31 15.50 -3.86
N VAL A 98 -15.25 15.50 -3.05
CA VAL A 98 -15.20 16.25 -1.78
C VAL A 98 -14.26 17.45 -1.88
N GLY A 99 -13.11 17.28 -2.53
CA GLY A 99 -12.22 18.40 -2.86
C GLY A 99 -10.74 18.02 -2.94
N VAL A 100 -9.96 19.00 -3.38
CA VAL A 100 -8.52 18.83 -3.68
C VAL A 100 -7.66 18.47 -2.47
N GLY A 101 -8.15 18.66 -1.24
CA GLY A 101 -7.44 18.24 -0.03
C GLY A 101 -7.13 16.74 0.00
N PHE A 102 -7.95 15.91 -0.65
CA PHE A 102 -7.73 14.46 -0.76
C PHE A 102 -6.69 14.06 -1.81
N ALA A 103 -6.20 15.00 -2.63
CA ALA A 103 -5.13 14.73 -3.59
C ALA A 103 -3.81 14.32 -2.90
N PHE A 104 -3.50 14.90 -1.73
CA PHE A 104 -2.27 14.55 -1.00
C PHE A 104 -2.32 13.12 -0.41
N PRO A 105 -3.39 12.70 0.29
CA PRO A 105 -3.55 11.30 0.69
C PRO A 105 -3.54 10.34 -0.51
N LEU A 106 -4.15 10.75 -1.64
CA LEU A 106 -4.16 9.95 -2.87
C LEU A 106 -2.73 9.72 -3.39
N LEU A 107 -1.88 10.74 -3.42
CA LEU A 107 -0.47 10.61 -3.80
C LEU A 107 0.28 9.62 -2.88
N ALA A 108 0.02 9.67 -1.57
CA ALA A 108 0.59 8.71 -0.63
C ALA A 108 0.09 7.26 -0.91
N ALA A 109 -1.19 7.09 -1.22
CA ALA A 109 -1.75 5.79 -1.58
C ALA A 109 -1.20 5.25 -2.91
N ILE A 110 -0.99 6.13 -3.90
CA ILE A 110 -0.36 5.79 -5.18
C ILE A 110 1.07 5.29 -4.96
N ALA A 111 1.84 5.89 -4.05
CA ALA A 111 3.15 5.35 -3.69
C ALA A 111 3.04 3.91 -3.15
N GLY A 112 2.02 3.61 -2.34
CA GLY A 112 1.71 2.24 -1.93
C GLY A 112 1.36 1.33 -3.11
N LEU A 113 0.62 1.81 -4.11
CA LEU A 113 0.25 1.04 -5.30
C LEU A 113 1.48 0.66 -6.12
N PHE A 114 2.45 1.58 -6.26
CA PHE A 114 3.75 1.26 -6.85
C PHE A 114 4.46 0.15 -6.06
N GLY A 115 4.38 0.18 -4.73
CA GLY A 115 4.89 -0.90 -3.89
C GLY A 115 4.27 -2.25 -4.23
N SER A 116 2.94 -2.27 -4.42
CA SER A 116 2.23 -3.47 -4.85
C SER A 116 2.69 -3.97 -6.21
N LEU A 117 2.84 -3.09 -7.21
CA LEU A 117 3.35 -3.48 -8.54
C LEU A 117 4.76 -4.09 -8.47
N LEU A 118 5.65 -3.55 -7.63
CA LEU A 118 7.01 -4.08 -7.44
C LEU A 118 7.00 -5.45 -6.74
N ALA A 119 6.04 -5.68 -5.84
CA ALA A 119 5.91 -6.95 -5.12
C ALA A 119 5.46 -8.12 -6.02
N TYR A 120 4.81 -7.83 -7.16
CA TYR A 120 4.40 -8.82 -8.16
C TYR A 120 5.32 -8.87 -9.40
N ARG A 121 6.48 -8.20 -9.36
CA ARG A 121 7.50 -8.42 -10.40
C ARG A 121 7.96 -9.89 -10.37
N PRO A 122 8.35 -10.48 -11.51
CA PRO A 122 8.70 -11.91 -11.59
C PRO A 122 9.77 -12.35 -10.59
N GLU A 123 10.75 -11.50 -10.31
CA GLU A 123 11.81 -11.78 -9.33
C GLU A 123 11.26 -11.84 -7.89
N SER A 124 10.37 -10.90 -7.54
CA SER A 124 9.69 -10.90 -6.24
C SER A 124 8.79 -12.13 -6.12
N GLU A 125 8.05 -12.46 -7.17
CA GLU A 125 7.14 -13.61 -7.19
C GLU A 125 7.87 -14.94 -7.01
N ALA A 126 8.96 -15.16 -7.75
CA ALA A 126 9.82 -16.32 -7.56
C ALA A 126 10.36 -16.43 -6.12
N TRP A 127 10.69 -15.31 -5.47
CA TRP A 127 11.11 -15.31 -4.07
C TRP A 127 9.97 -15.69 -3.11
N TYR A 128 8.76 -15.17 -3.31
CA TYR A 128 7.60 -15.47 -2.46
C TYR A 128 7.07 -16.91 -2.64
N THR A 129 7.12 -17.46 -3.85
CA THR A 129 6.56 -18.79 -4.16
C THR A 129 7.59 -19.92 -4.16
N GLY A 130 8.88 -19.59 -4.30
CA GLY A 130 9.95 -20.56 -4.50
C GLY A 130 9.96 -21.19 -5.90
N GLU A 131 9.11 -20.71 -6.82
CA GLU A 131 9.05 -21.24 -8.18
C GLU A 131 10.06 -20.54 -9.11
N PRO A 132 10.74 -21.29 -9.98
CA PRO A 132 11.65 -20.71 -10.94
C PRO A 132 10.91 -19.82 -11.95
N LYS A 133 11.53 -18.68 -12.29
CA LYS A 133 11.04 -17.66 -13.24
C LYS A 133 10.53 -18.24 -14.58
N ASP A 134 11.13 -19.33 -15.05
CA ASP A 134 10.79 -19.94 -16.34
C ASP A 134 9.42 -20.63 -16.36
N LYS A 135 8.90 -21.06 -15.21
CA LYS A 135 7.55 -21.66 -15.09
C LYS A 135 6.44 -20.61 -15.00
N GLN A 136 6.78 -19.36 -14.70
CA GLN A 136 5.83 -18.25 -14.52
C GLN A 136 5.58 -17.46 -15.82
N ARG A 137 6.36 -17.69 -16.88
CA ARG A 137 6.11 -17.07 -18.18
C ARG A 137 4.99 -17.86 -18.88
N PRO A 138 3.86 -17.23 -19.27
CA PRO A 138 2.87 -17.93 -20.09
C PRO A 138 3.58 -18.49 -21.31
N ALA A 139 3.35 -19.77 -21.62
CA ALA A 139 3.88 -20.42 -22.81
C ALA A 139 3.68 -19.45 -23.97
N LYS A 140 4.77 -19.02 -24.62
CA LYS A 140 4.69 -18.17 -25.81
C LYS A 140 3.71 -18.89 -26.74
N GLY A 141 2.53 -18.29 -26.94
CA GLY A 141 1.54 -18.84 -27.86
C GLY A 141 2.25 -19.06 -29.19
N HIS A 142 2.36 -20.33 -29.57
CA HIS A 142 2.66 -20.69 -30.95
C HIS A 142 1.52 -20.09 -31.77
N LYS A 143 1.83 -19.00 -32.46
CA LYS A 143 1.09 -18.60 -33.66
C LYS A 143 1.45 -19.57 -34.78
#